data_AF-A0A356TEZ7-F1
#
_entry.id   AF-A0A356TEZ7-F1
#
_cell.length_a   1.000
_cell.length_b   1.000
_cell.length_c   1.000
_cell.angle_alpha   90.00
_cell.angle_beta   90.00
_cell.angle_gamma   90.00
#
_symmetry.space_group_name_H-M   'P 1'
#
loop_
_entity.id
_entity.type
_entity.pdbx_description
1 polymer ?
#
loop_
_entity_poly.entity_id
_entity_poly.type
_entity_poly.pdbx_seq_one_letter_code
_entity_poly.pdbx_strand_id
1 'polypeptide(L)'
;VDDSVAAGIGSRLDGWPNRDLNPGAIIALSPGLPALAESLGVGTEAARAALESWGPGRYDARFNQDGESSPVLIPPAYGLA
;
A
#
# COMPACT_ATOMS: atom_id res chain seq x y z
N VAL A 1 -2.81 -3.90 -17.49
CA VAL A 1 -2.55 -4.25 -18.91
C VAL A 1 -1.90 -3.05 -19.58
N ASP A 2 -1.44 -3.15 -20.82
CA ASP A 2 -0.72 -2.06 -21.51
C ASP A 2 -1.60 -1.05 -22.26
N ASP A 3 -2.93 -1.20 -22.19
CA ASP A 3 -3.92 -0.35 -22.84
C ASP A 3 -3.72 -0.17 -24.36
N SER A 4 -2.99 -1.11 -25.00
CA SER A 4 -2.63 -1.04 -26.42
C SER A 4 -3.82 -1.11 -27.38
N VAL A 5 -4.98 -1.59 -26.91
CA VAL A 5 -6.21 -1.70 -27.70
C VAL A 5 -7.25 -0.66 -27.25
N ALA A 6 -7.49 -0.53 -25.94
CA ALA A 6 -8.33 0.48 -25.32
C ALA A 6 -7.97 0.58 -23.82
N ALA A 7 -8.47 1.60 -23.12
CA ALA A 7 -8.28 1.70 -21.66
C ALA A 7 -8.79 0.42 -20.96
N GLY A 8 -7.92 -0.24 -20.20
CA GLY A 8 -8.19 -1.50 -19.52
C GLY A 8 -8.12 -2.75 -20.42
N ILE A 9 -7.74 -2.63 -21.70
CA ILE A 9 -7.66 -3.74 -22.67
C ILE A 9 -6.28 -3.76 -23.34
N GLY A 10 -5.56 -4.88 -23.19
CA GLY A 10 -4.23 -5.07 -23.75
C GLY A 10 -3.52 -6.30 -23.16
N SER A 11 -2.20 -6.37 -23.33
CA SER A 11 -1.39 -7.45 -22.76
C SER A 11 -1.16 -7.26 -21.26
N ARG A 12 -1.02 -8.37 -20.52
CA ARG A 12 -0.71 -8.33 -19.08
C ARG A 12 0.68 -7.73 -18.86
N LEU A 13 0.74 -6.80 -17.91
CA LEU A 13 1.99 -6.18 -17.46
C LEU A 13 2.43 -6.87 -16.16
N ASP A 14 2.80 -8.14 -16.26
CA ASP A 14 3.20 -8.93 -15.10
C ASP A 14 4.53 -8.41 -14.52
N GLY A 15 4.60 -8.29 -13.20
CA GLY A 15 5.77 -7.75 -12.50
C GLY A 15 5.94 -6.23 -12.55
N TRP A 16 5.05 -5.48 -13.20
CA TRP A 16 5.09 -4.01 -13.16
C TRP A 16 4.72 -3.48 -11.76
N PRO A 17 5.37 -2.40 -11.30
CA PRO A 17 5.09 -1.85 -9.99
C PRO A 17 3.72 -1.19 -9.96
N ASN A 18 2.92 -1.47 -8.94
CA ASN A 18 1.63 -0.79 -8.78
C ASN A 18 1.87 0.64 -8.30
N ARG A 19 1.61 1.62 -9.16
CA ARG A 19 1.80 3.06 -8.87
C ARG A 19 0.53 3.77 -8.41
N ASP A 20 -0.62 3.20 -8.73
CA ASP A 20 -1.92 3.87 -8.55
C ASP A 20 -2.63 3.42 -7.29
N LEU A 21 -2.43 2.16 -6.87
CA LEU A 21 -3.01 1.65 -5.63
C LEU A 21 -2.49 2.45 -4.44
N ASN A 22 -3.38 2.82 -3.52
CA ASN A 22 -3.04 3.44 -2.26
C ASN A 22 -3.32 2.45 -1.11
N PRO A 23 -2.36 1.56 -0.76
CA PRO A 23 -2.54 0.60 0.32
C PRO A 23 -2.86 1.27 1.66
N GLY A 24 -2.19 2.39 1.98
CA GLY A 24 -2.39 3.12 3.22
C GLY A 24 -3.84 3.57 3.39
N ALA A 25 -4.41 4.23 2.38
CA ALA A 25 -5.82 4.65 2.40
C ALA A 25 -6.79 3.46 2.52
N ILE A 26 -6.52 2.34 1.83
CA ILE A 26 -7.36 1.14 1.92
C ILE A 26 -7.33 0.54 3.33
N ILE A 27 -6.14 0.41 3.93
CA ILE A 27 -5.99 -0.11 5.30
C ILE A 27 -6.67 0.83 6.30
N ALA A 28 -6.58 2.16 6.11
CA ALA A 28 -7.21 3.15 6.98
C ALA A 28 -8.75 3.08 6.97
N LEU A 29 -9.37 2.51 5.94
CA LEU A 29 -10.82 2.25 5.87
C LEU A 29 -11.23 0.95 6.60
N SER A 30 -10.27 0.16 7.06
CA SER A 30 -10.53 -1.14 7.68
C SER A 30 -11.24 -1.02 9.05
N PRO A 31 -12.21 -1.89 9.36
CA PRO A 31 -12.74 -2.01 10.72
C PRO A 31 -11.68 -2.50 11.73
N GLY A 32 -10.57 -3.05 11.25
CA GLY A 32 -9.44 -3.49 12.09
C GLY A 32 -8.49 -2.36 12.53
N LEU A 33 -8.72 -1.12 12.10
CA LEU A 33 -7.84 0.01 12.44
C LEU A 33 -7.64 0.21 13.96
N PRO A 34 -8.65 0.05 14.84
CA PRO A 34 -8.45 0.16 16.29
C PRO A 34 -7.46 -0.88 16.84
N ALA A 35 -7.51 -2.12 16.34
CA ALA A 35 -6.60 -3.18 16.78
C ALA A 35 -5.16 -2.92 16.31
N LEU A 36 -5.00 -2.38 15.09
CA LEU A 36 -3.70 -1.92 14.60
C LEU A 36 -3.18 -0.78 15.49
N ALA A 37 -4.00 0.22 15.80
CA ALA A 37 -3.61 1.34 16.67
C ALA A 37 -3.17 0.87 18.07
N GLU A 38 -3.87 -0.11 18.65
CA GLU A 38 -3.47 -0.75 19.90
C GLU A 38 -2.10 -1.42 19.80
N SER A 39 -1.85 -2.21 18.73
CA SER A 39 -0.55 -2.87 18.53
C SER A 39 0.61 -1.87 18.34
N LEU A 40 0.30 -0.67 17.84
CA LEU A 40 1.25 0.42 17.64
C LEU A 40 1.43 1.29 18.90
N GLY A 41 0.59 1.11 19.93
CA GLY A 41 0.61 1.95 21.13
C GLY A 41 0.20 3.41 20.88
N VAL A 42 -0.57 3.67 19.83
CA VAL A 42 -1.02 5.03 19.44
C VAL A 42 -2.55 5.10 19.35
N GLY A 43 -3.11 6.31 19.27
CA GLY A 43 -4.55 6.49 19.03
C GLY A 43 -4.95 6.13 17.59
N THR A 44 -6.21 5.71 17.40
CA THR A 44 -6.77 5.36 16.08
C THR A 44 -6.57 6.43 15.01
N GLU A 45 -6.72 7.71 15.37
CA GLU A 45 -6.50 8.83 14.44
C GLU A 45 -5.02 9.02 14.08
N ALA A 46 -4.10 8.74 15.00
CA ALA A 46 -2.66 8.77 14.71
C ALA A 46 -2.27 7.63 13.77
N ALA A 47 -2.80 6.42 14.00
CA ALA A 47 -2.61 5.29 13.09
C ALA A 47 -3.21 5.57 11.69
N ARG A 48 -4.41 6.18 11.63
CA ARG A 48 -5.03 6.64 10.38
C ARG A 48 -4.13 7.62 9.64
N ALA A 49 -3.65 8.67 10.32
CA ALA A 49 -2.80 9.69 9.72
C ALA A 49 -1.48 9.11 9.20
N ALA A 50 -0.87 8.17 9.94
CA ALA A 50 0.33 7.47 9.47
C ALA A 50 0.07 6.70 8.17
N LEU A 51 -1.00 5.90 8.11
CA LEU A 51 -1.39 5.16 6.91
C LEU A 51 -1.73 6.08 5.72
N GLU A 52 -2.50 7.14 5.96
CA GLU A 52 -2.88 8.10 4.92
C GLU A 52 -1.68 8.87 4.35
N SER A 53 -0.60 9.02 5.14
CA SER A 53 0.66 9.64 4.69
C SER A 53 1.44 8.82 3.67
N TRP A 54 1.16 7.52 3.53
CA TRP A 54 1.89 6.64 2.62
C TRP A 54 1.69 7.04 1.16
N GLY A 55 0.47 7.40 0.77
CA GLY A 55 0.13 7.78 -0.60
C GLY A 55 0.17 6.63 -1.62
N PRO A 56 -0.21 6.91 -2.88
CA PRO A 56 -0.24 5.92 -3.95
C PRO A 56 1.13 5.31 -4.27
N GLY A 57 1.11 4.02 -4.60
CA GLY A 57 2.27 3.25 -5.05
C GLY A 57 3.31 2.96 -3.95
N ARG A 58 2.96 3.22 -2.69
CA ARG A 58 3.84 3.02 -1.54
C ARG A 58 3.27 2.03 -0.55
N TYR A 59 4.16 1.29 0.08
CA TYR A 59 3.83 0.29 1.08
C TYR A 59 4.95 0.16 2.08
N ASP A 60 4.59 -0.02 3.35
CA ASP A 60 5.52 -0.42 4.39
C ASP A 60 5.24 -1.87 4.77
N ALA A 61 6.19 -2.75 4.47
CA ALA A 61 6.07 -4.18 4.75
C ALA A 61 6.35 -4.54 6.21
N ARG A 62 6.89 -3.61 7.00
CA ARG A 62 7.30 -3.85 8.38
C ARG A 62 6.50 -3.06 9.40
N PHE A 63 5.63 -2.15 8.98
CA PHE A 63 4.85 -1.30 9.87
C PHE A 63 4.15 -2.06 11.02
N ASN A 64 3.62 -3.25 10.78
CA ASN A 64 2.98 -4.08 11.80
C ASN A 64 3.96 -4.91 12.67
N GLN A 65 5.25 -4.82 12.41
CA GLN A 65 6.33 -5.55 13.09
C GLN A 65 7.19 -4.62 13.94
N ASP A 66 7.57 -3.45 13.41
CA ASP A 66 8.41 -2.47 14.12
C ASP A 66 7.64 -1.22 14.58
N GLY A 67 6.41 -1.02 14.09
CA GLY A 67 5.57 0.12 14.46
C GLY A 67 6.02 1.46 13.89
N GLU A 68 7.03 1.47 13.04
CA GLU A 68 7.56 2.68 12.42
C GLU A 68 6.97 2.85 11.02
N SER A 69 6.44 4.04 10.72
CA SER A 69 5.90 4.32 9.39
C SER A 69 7.01 4.82 8.46
N SER A 70 7.57 3.90 7.68
CA SER A 70 8.64 4.11 6.70
C SER A 70 8.26 3.57 5.29
N PRO A 71 7.19 4.10 4.66
CA PRO A 71 6.66 3.57 3.42
C PRO A 71 7.63 3.75 2.24
N VAL A 72 7.94 2.63 1.56
CA VAL A 72 8.79 2.62 0.38
C VAL A 72 7.96 2.55 -0.90
N LEU A 73 8.55 3.02 -1.99
CA LEU A 73 7.95 2.90 -3.32
C LEU A 73 7.93 1.42 -3.74
N ILE A 74 6.78 0.88 -4.13
CA ILE A 74 6.62 -0.53 -4.51
C ILE A 74 7.56 -0.84 -5.69
N PRO A 75 8.54 -1.75 -5.57
CA PRO A 75 9.47 -2.03 -6.64
C PRO A 75 8.81 -2.86 -7.75
N PRO A 76 9.33 -2.81 -8.99
CA PRO A 76 8.99 -3.82 -9.97
C PRO A 76 9.45 -5.21 -9.50
N ALA A 77 8.71 -6.23 -9.91
CA ALA A 77 8.99 -7.64 -9.66
C ALA A 77 9.30 -8.36 -10.98
N TYR A 78 10.20 -7.78 -11.79
CA TYR A 78 10.62 -8.38 -13.05
C TYR A 78 11.43 -9.65 -12.82
N GLY A 79 11.21 -10.67 -13.65
CA GLY A 79 12.06 -11.86 -13.68
C GLY A 79 11.91 -12.82 -12.48
N LEU A 80 10.82 -12.73 -11.71
CA LEU A 80 10.48 -13.71 -10.66
C LEU A 80 9.70 -14.94 -11.19
N ALA A 81 9.87 -15.25 -12.48
CA ALA A 81 9.21 -16.37 -13.15
C ALA A 81 10.08 -17.62 -13.14
#